data_AF-A0A381UNH8-F1
#
_entry.id   AF-A0A381UNH8-F1
#
_cell.length_a   1.000
_cell.length_b   1.000
_cell.length_c   1.000
_cell.angle_alpha   90.00
_cell.angle_beta   90.00
_cell.angle_gamma   90.00
#
_symmetry.space_group_name_H-M   'P 1'
#
loop_
_entity.id
_entity.type
_entity.pdbx_description
1 polymer ?
#
loop_
_entity_poly.entity_id
_entity_poly.type
_entity_poly.pdbx_seq_one_letter_code
_entity_poly.pdbx_strand_id
1 'polypeptide(L)'
;MNETNELPVPLPDDDGSALVGSKLEESREWVINTYRKHQKVKTSSWLDNVLGEGPRAKSYVLPVLLDTNPIRHRQSIQEQVFPAPRIIHEDLLMTDQMKVMLEAGCGMGKTTFLKYYQEQL
;
A
#
# COMPACT_ATOMS: atom_id res chain seq x y z
N MET A 1 58.47 -29.12 -9.37
CA MET A 1 57.24 -28.36 -9.68
C MET A 1 56.36 -29.31 -10.49
N ASN A 2 55.20 -29.84 -10.06
CA ASN A 2 54.24 -29.41 -9.06
C ASN A 2 53.68 -30.63 -8.31
N GLU A 3 53.68 -30.58 -6.98
CA GLU A 3 52.86 -31.45 -6.13
C GLU A 3 51.47 -30.82 -6.04
N THR A 4 50.47 -31.41 -6.70
CA THR A 4 49.07 -31.05 -6.49
C THR A 4 48.51 -31.90 -5.35
N ASN A 5 48.61 -31.37 -4.13
CA ASN A 5 47.88 -31.88 -2.98
C ASN A 5 46.37 -31.60 -3.17
N GLU A 6 45.62 -32.58 -3.70
CA GLU A 6 44.17 -32.59 -3.61
C GLU A 6 43.75 -33.14 -2.24
N LEU A 7 43.66 -32.24 -1.25
CA LEU A 7 42.92 -32.53 -0.02
C LEU A 7 41.43 -32.61 -0.39
N PRO A 8 40.70 -33.67 -0.01
CA PRO A 8 39.26 -33.71 -0.20
C PRO A 8 38.63 -32.62 0.69
N VAL A 9 37.95 -31.67 0.07
CA VAL A 9 37.08 -30.71 0.78
C VAL A 9 36.00 -31.54 1.47
N PRO A 10 35.82 -31.45 2.81
CA PRO A 10 34.72 -32.14 3.45
C PRO A 10 33.42 -31.54 2.91
N LEU A 11 32.62 -32.38 2.25
CA LEU A 11 31.22 -32.08 1.98
C LEU A 11 30.55 -31.91 3.36
N PRO A 12 29.73 -30.88 3.58
CA PRO A 12 29.05 -30.72 4.85
C PRO A 12 28.18 -31.95 5.09
N ASP A 13 28.44 -32.65 6.20
CA ASP A 13 27.65 -33.79 6.65
C ASP A 13 26.18 -33.37 6.75
N ASP A 14 25.31 -34.16 6.13
CA ASP A 14 23.85 -34.08 6.19
C ASP A 14 23.33 -34.57 7.56
N ASP A 15 23.96 -34.10 8.64
CA ASP A 15 23.62 -34.45 10.00
C ASP A 15 23.21 -33.20 10.78
N GLY A 16 21.90 -33.05 10.90
CA GLY A 16 21.28 -32.32 11.99
C GLY A 16 21.54 -30.82 11.99
N SER A 17 21.19 -30.13 10.90
CA SER A 17 20.86 -28.70 11.02
C SER A 17 19.74 -28.57 12.04
N ALA A 18 20.11 -28.11 13.22
CA ALA A 18 19.23 -27.82 14.33
C ALA A 18 17.96 -27.16 13.79
N LEU A 19 16.82 -27.84 13.98
CA LEU A 19 15.50 -27.23 13.96
C LEU A 19 15.45 -26.25 15.15
N VAL A 20 16.22 -25.16 15.05
CA VAL A 20 15.98 -23.95 15.82
C VAL A 20 14.62 -23.50 15.31
N GLY A 21 13.59 -23.91 16.05
CA GLY A 21 12.22 -23.54 15.74
C GLY A 21 12.22 -22.03 15.54
N SER A 22 12.01 -21.59 14.30
CA SER A 22 11.97 -20.19 13.97
C SER A 22 10.88 -19.61 14.84
N LYS A 23 11.27 -18.83 15.87
CA LYS A 23 10.29 -18.04 16.60
C LYS A 23 9.50 -17.29 15.54
N LEU A 24 8.18 -17.36 15.57
CA LEU A 24 7.31 -16.65 14.63
C LEU A 24 7.72 -15.16 14.51
N GLU A 25 8.27 -14.62 15.60
CA GLU A 25 8.85 -13.29 15.81
C GLU A 25 10.14 -12.99 15.02
N GLU A 26 10.73 -13.97 14.33
CA GLU A 26 11.94 -13.82 13.49
C GLU A 26 11.65 -14.05 12.01
N SER A 27 10.41 -14.41 11.66
CA SER A 27 10.00 -14.57 10.26
C SER A 27 10.00 -13.23 9.52
N ARG A 28 10.37 -13.25 8.23
CA ARG A 28 10.34 -12.05 7.37
C ARG A 28 8.97 -11.39 7.36
N GLU A 29 7.91 -12.19 7.35
CA GLU A 29 6.52 -11.71 7.36
C GLU A 29 6.20 -10.97 8.65
N TRP A 30 6.62 -11.50 9.80
CA TRP A 30 6.46 -10.83 11.08
C TRP A 30 7.21 -9.51 11.12
N VAL A 31 8.46 -9.46 10.66
CA VAL A 31 9.25 -8.22 10.59
C VAL A 31 8.55 -7.16 9.74
N ILE A 32 8.06 -7.54 8.56
CA ILE A 32 7.33 -6.64 7.66
C ILE A 32 6.05 -6.13 8.32
N ASN A 33 5.27 -7.01 8.95
CA ASN A 33 4.01 -6.64 9.59
C ASN A 33 4.24 -5.75 10.81
N THR A 34 5.22 -6.06 11.64
CA THR A 34 5.61 -5.26 12.80
C THR A 34 6.11 -3.88 12.38
N TYR A 35 6.96 -3.80 11.34
CA TYR A 35 7.40 -2.53 10.77
C TYR A 35 6.20 -1.71 10.24
N ARG A 36 5.33 -2.32 9.43
CA ARG A 36 4.12 -1.66 8.90
C ARG A 36 3.22 -1.15 10.02
N LYS A 37 3.03 -1.92 11.10
CA LYS A 37 2.24 -1.52 12.27
C LYS A 37 2.85 -0.28 12.93
N HIS A 38 4.15 -0.28 13.20
CA HIS A 38 4.83 0.87 13.79
C HIS A 38 4.78 2.11 12.87
N GLN A 39 4.97 1.93 11.56
CA GLN A 39 4.87 3.01 10.60
C GLN A 39 3.44 3.56 10.52
N LYS A 40 2.40 2.72 10.54
CA LYS A 40 0.98 3.16 10.58
C LYS A 40 0.78 4.12 11.75
N VAL A 41 1.26 3.77 12.94
CA VAL A 41 1.13 4.59 14.15
C VAL A 41 1.90 5.91 14.03
N LYS A 42 3.18 5.86 13.62
CA LYS A 42 4.02 7.06 13.47
C LYS A 42 3.43 8.03 12.44
N THR A 43 3.09 7.53 11.27
CA THR A 43 2.51 8.33 10.18
C THR A 43 1.14 8.88 10.58
N SER A 44 0.32 8.07 11.27
CA SER A 44 -0.97 8.54 11.78
C SER A 44 -0.82 9.71 12.73
N SER A 45 0.04 9.58 13.75
CA SER A 45 0.30 10.64 14.73
C SER A 45 0.88 11.89 14.08
N TRP A 46 1.80 11.73 13.13
CA TRP A 46 2.35 12.87 12.38
C TRP A 46 1.27 13.60 11.57
N LEU A 47 0.39 12.87 10.89
CA LEU A 47 -0.75 13.44 10.17
C LEU A 47 -1.75 14.12 11.11
N ASP A 48 -1.92 13.61 12.33
CA ASP A 48 -2.78 14.22 13.33
C ASP A 48 -2.26 15.58 13.79
N ASN A 49 -0.94 15.71 13.96
CA ASN A 49 -0.31 17.00 14.27
C ASN A 49 -0.40 18.00 13.10
N VAL A 50 -0.25 17.54 11.85
CA VAL A 50 -0.23 18.42 10.67
C VAL A 50 -1.62 18.88 10.25
N LEU A 51 -2.61 17.99 10.30
CA LEU A 51 -3.99 18.26 9.85
C LEU A 51 -4.87 18.79 10.99
N GLY A 52 -4.35 18.87 12.22
CA GLY A 52 -5.07 19.30 13.42
C GLY A 52 -5.63 18.14 14.23
N GLU A 53 -5.61 18.33 15.56
CA GLU A 53 -6.08 17.38 16.56
C GLU A 53 -7.62 17.40 16.69
N GLY A 54 -8.22 16.22 16.92
CA GLY A 54 -9.64 16.07 17.22
C GLY A 54 -10.37 15.05 16.35
N PRO A 55 -11.57 14.60 16.76
CA PRO A 55 -12.35 13.61 16.02
C PRO A 55 -12.87 14.18 14.71
N ARG A 56 -12.15 13.93 13.62
CA ARG A 56 -12.51 14.34 12.25
C ARG A 56 -13.86 13.78 11.81
N ALA A 57 -14.28 12.63 12.36
CA ALA A 57 -15.54 11.98 12.01
C ALA A 57 -16.79 12.87 12.17
N LYS A 58 -16.77 13.89 13.04
CA LYS A 58 -17.92 14.79 13.24
C LYS A 58 -18.03 15.91 12.21
N SER A 59 -16.93 16.32 11.60
CA SER A 59 -16.87 17.45 10.66
C SER A 59 -16.43 17.07 9.26
N TYR A 60 -16.10 15.80 9.04
CA TYR A 60 -15.61 15.30 7.76
C TYR A 60 -16.78 15.04 6.81
N VAL A 61 -16.76 15.72 5.66
CA VAL A 61 -17.69 15.48 4.56
C VAL A 61 -16.97 14.62 3.53
N LEU A 62 -17.51 13.45 3.23
CA LEU A 62 -16.93 12.55 2.25
C LEU A 62 -16.98 13.19 0.85
N PRO A 63 -15.84 13.39 0.17
CA PRO A 63 -15.81 13.98 -1.16
C PRO A 63 -16.38 13.01 -2.20
N VAL A 64 -16.97 13.57 -3.25
CA VAL A 64 -17.39 12.81 -4.43
C VAL A 64 -16.17 12.52 -5.30
N LEU A 65 -15.92 11.24 -5.57
CA LEU A 65 -14.84 10.80 -6.44
C LEU A 65 -15.34 10.65 -7.88
N LEU A 66 -14.55 11.14 -8.83
CA LEU A 66 -14.86 11.08 -10.25
C LEU A 66 -13.78 10.26 -10.96
N ASP A 67 -14.21 9.29 -11.78
CA ASP A 67 -13.32 8.53 -12.65
C ASP A 67 -12.97 9.37 -13.87
N THR A 68 -11.69 9.74 -13.97
CA THR A 68 -11.13 10.50 -15.10
C THR A 68 -10.45 9.60 -16.13
N ASN A 69 -10.56 8.27 -16.01
CA ASN A 69 -9.93 7.34 -16.95
C ASN A 69 -10.50 7.51 -18.37
N PRO A 70 -9.68 7.90 -19.36
CA PRO A 70 -10.17 8.31 -20.66
C PRO A 70 -10.72 7.16 -21.54
N ILE A 71 -10.53 5.88 -21.17
CA ILE A 71 -10.66 4.77 -22.12
C ILE A 71 -11.45 3.54 -21.61
N ARG A 72 -12.08 3.56 -20.42
CA ARG A 72 -12.87 2.39 -19.97
C ARG A 72 -14.31 2.38 -20.45
N HIS A 73 -14.87 3.53 -20.80
CA HIS A 73 -16.22 3.64 -21.35
C HIS A 73 -16.13 4.00 -22.83
N ARG A 74 -15.96 2.98 -23.68
CA ARG A 74 -15.91 3.11 -25.14
C ARG A 74 -17.27 3.64 -25.63
N GLN A 75 -17.36 4.92 -25.94
CA GLN A 75 -18.46 5.46 -26.73
C GLN A 75 -18.04 5.46 -28.21
N SER A 76 -19.01 5.21 -29.09
CA SER A 76 -18.86 5.06 -30.54
C SER A 76 -17.92 6.11 -31.17
N ILE A 77 -17.11 5.68 -32.15
CA ILE A 77 -16.18 6.52 -32.93
C ILE A 77 -16.89 7.72 -33.62
N GLN A 78 -18.22 7.71 -33.70
CA GLN A 78 -19.01 8.75 -34.37
C GLN A 78 -19.46 9.90 -33.47
N GLU A 79 -19.35 9.80 -32.14
CA GLU A 79 -19.75 10.85 -31.22
C GLU A 79 -18.50 11.42 -30.52
N GLN A 80 -18.08 12.60 -30.93
CA GLN A 80 -17.05 13.38 -30.24
C GLN A 80 -17.64 13.94 -28.94
N VAL A 81 -18.07 13.05 -28.05
CA VAL A 81 -18.66 13.39 -26.76
C VAL A 81 -17.57 13.19 -25.72
N PHE A 82 -17.16 14.29 -25.09
CA PHE A 82 -16.33 14.24 -23.90
C PHE A 82 -17.09 13.39 -22.86
N PRO A 83 -16.58 12.20 -22.47
CA PRO A 83 -17.31 11.38 -21.53
C PRO A 83 -17.45 12.16 -20.21
N ALA A 84 -18.69 12.32 -19.74
CA ALA A 84 -18.93 12.87 -18.42
C ALA A 84 -18.22 11.97 -17.39
N PRO A 85 -17.43 12.54 -16.46
CA PRO A 85 -16.74 11.74 -15.46
C PRO A 85 -17.74 10.90 -14.67
N ARG A 86 -17.47 9.59 -14.56
CA ARG A 86 -18.32 8.68 -13.78
C ARG A 86 -18.12 8.93 -12.30
N ILE A 87 -19.19 8.97 -11.52
CA ILE A 87 -19.09 8.99 -10.06
C ILE A 87 -18.69 7.60 -9.56
N ILE A 88 -17.64 7.53 -8.74
CA ILE A 88 -17.17 6.31 -8.10
C ILE A 88 -17.89 6.15 -6.76
N HIS A 89 -18.61 5.04 -6.60
CA HIS A 89 -19.25 4.64 -5.34
C HIS A 89 -18.57 3.43 -4.71
N GLU A 90 -17.70 2.78 -5.47
CA GLU A 90 -16.97 1.60 -5.09
C GLU A 90 -15.82 1.94 -4.14
N ASP A 91 -15.45 0.97 -3.32
CA ASP A 91 -14.32 1.10 -2.43
C ASP A 91 -13.00 1.06 -3.22
N LEU A 92 -12.13 2.05 -3.03
CA LEU A 92 -10.91 2.22 -3.84
C LEU A 92 -9.94 1.03 -3.71
N LEU A 93 -9.97 0.31 -2.58
CA LEU A 93 -9.14 -0.89 -2.36
C LEU A 93 -9.71 -2.16 -2.98
N MET A 94 -11.00 -2.16 -3.32
CA MET A 94 -11.67 -3.30 -3.96
C MET A 94 -11.59 -3.22 -5.49
N THR A 95 -11.03 -2.14 -6.03
CA THR A 95 -10.75 -2.02 -7.46
C THR A 95 -9.59 -2.92 -7.85
N ASP A 96 -9.74 -3.71 -8.93
CA ASP A 96 -8.67 -4.51 -9.58
C ASP A 96 -7.51 -3.65 -10.15
N GLN A 97 -7.49 -2.35 -9.86
CA GLN A 97 -6.51 -1.41 -10.37
C GLN A 97 -5.27 -1.40 -9.46
N MET A 98 -4.13 -1.77 -10.05
CA MET A 98 -2.84 -1.85 -9.34
C MET A 98 -2.32 -0.49 -8.81
N LYS A 99 -2.88 0.63 -9.28
CA LYS A 99 -2.51 1.99 -8.85
C LYS A 99 -3.68 2.96 -9.07
N VAL A 100 -4.00 3.75 -8.05
CA VAL A 100 -4.98 4.84 -8.09
C VAL A 100 -4.25 6.18 -7.95
N MET A 101 -4.64 7.17 -8.74
CA MET A 101 -4.11 8.54 -8.67
C MET A 101 -5.23 9.49 -8.28
N LEU A 102 -5.08 10.20 -7.16
CA LEU A 102 -6.04 11.20 -6.70
C LEU A 102 -5.63 12.58 -7.21
N GLU A 103 -6.40 13.13 -8.15
CA GLU A 103 -6.21 14.46 -8.70
C GLU A 103 -7.23 15.44 -8.12
N ALA A 104 -6.74 16.52 -7.54
CA ALA A 104 -7.56 17.64 -7.07
C ALA A 104 -6.66 18.87 -6.87
N GLY A 105 -7.26 20.06 -6.84
CA GLY A 105 -6.57 21.32 -6.54
C GLY A 105 -5.85 21.34 -5.18
N CYS A 106 -5.00 22.34 -4.97
CA CYS A 106 -4.36 22.58 -3.67
C CYS A 106 -5.43 22.90 -2.62
N GLY A 107 -5.26 22.38 -1.39
CA GLY A 107 -6.22 22.61 -0.30
C GLY A 107 -7.53 21.81 -0.38
N MET A 108 -7.79 21.05 -1.44
CA MET A 108 -9.03 20.26 -1.59
C MET A 108 -9.11 19.01 -0.70
N GLY A 109 -8.23 18.87 0.30
CA GLY A 109 -8.34 17.81 1.30
C GLY A 109 -7.91 16.41 0.85
N LYS A 110 -7.08 16.26 -0.21
CA LYS A 110 -6.55 14.95 -0.66
C LYS A 110 -5.93 14.13 0.48
N THR A 111 -5.05 14.76 1.25
CA THR A 111 -4.37 14.12 2.40
C THR A 111 -5.36 13.77 3.50
N THR A 112 -6.32 14.67 3.77
CA THR A 112 -7.38 14.45 4.76
C THR A 112 -8.28 13.27 4.36
N PHE A 113 -8.63 13.17 3.08
CA PHE A 113 -9.37 12.04 2.52
C PHE A 113 -8.62 10.71 2.72
N LEU A 114 -7.34 10.66 2.35
CA LEU A 114 -6.54 9.43 2.53
C LEU A 114 -6.38 9.04 4.00
N LYS A 115 -6.23 10.02 4.91
CA LYS A 115 -6.15 9.76 6.36
C LYS A 115 -7.47 9.22 6.91
N TYR A 116 -8.59 9.84 6.55
CA TYR A 116 -9.91 9.35 6.95
C TYR A 116 -10.16 7.94 6.41
N TYR A 117 -9.81 7.71 5.15
CA TYR A 117 -9.93 6.40 4.52
C TYR A 117 -9.05 5.35 5.22
N GLN A 118 -7.80 5.67 5.61
CA GLN A 118 -6.93 4.80 6.41
C GLN A 118 -7.50 4.44 7.79
N GLU A 119 -8.27 5.34 8.41
CA GLU A 119 -8.88 5.14 9.72
C GLU A 119 -10.10 4.20 9.68
N GLN A 120 -10.73 4.06 8.51
CA GLN A 120 -11.86 3.14 8.28
C GLN A 120 -11.41 1.71 7.91
N LEU A 121 -10.10 1.46 7.76
CA LEU A 121 -9.47 0.17 7.46
C LEU A 121 -8.88 -0.51 8.70
#